data_AF-A0A8D2QLF5-F1
#
_entry.id   AF-A0A8D2QLF5-F1
#
_cell.length_a   1.000
_cell.length_b   1.000
_cell.length_c   1.000
_cell.angle_alpha   90.00
_cell.angle_beta   90.00
_cell.angle_gamma   90.00
#
_symmetry.space_group_name_H-M   'P 1'
#
loop_
_entity.id
_entity.type
_entity.pdbx_description
1 polymer ?
#
loop_
_entity_poly.entity_id
_entity_poly.type
_entity_poly.pdbx_seq_one_letter_code
_entity_poly.pdbx_strand_id
1 'polypeptide(L)'
;MHIPWQEAFCGDTVKDLMDALLQVRLSAENSSPPEPGLELTDDHLLMTVGDIFGAGVETTTTVLKWAVLYLLHYPEIQRKIQEEMDHKIGLVRHPHLSDRPLLPYLEATISEVLRIRPVSPLLIPHVSLADTSIGEYSIPKGARVIINLWSVHHDEKEWDKPEEFNPGRFLDERGQHIHSPSPSYLPFGAGIRVCLGKVLAKMELFLFLAWVLQRFTLDTAGAKPHCCCTESLMASKG
;
A
#
# COMPACT_ATOMS: atom_id res chain seq x y z
N MET A 1 38.55 0.41 -1.22
CA MET A 1 37.80 0.84 -0.02
C MET A 1 37.20 -0.43 0.55
N HIS A 2 37.66 -0.89 1.70
CA HIS A 2 37.27 -2.19 2.28
C HIS A 2 35.85 -2.04 2.86
N ILE A 3 34.88 -2.84 2.39
CA ILE A 3 33.49 -2.76 2.85
C ILE A 3 33.25 -3.90 3.86
N PRO A 4 33.03 -3.62 5.16
CA PRO A 4 33.03 -4.63 6.23
C PRO A 4 31.98 -5.75 6.10
N TRP A 5 30.93 -5.57 5.30
CA TRP A 5 29.83 -6.54 5.19
C TRP A 5 30.20 -7.82 4.44
N GLN A 6 31.27 -7.81 3.63
CA GLN A 6 31.73 -8.98 2.88
C GLN A 6 32.22 -10.12 3.77
N GLU A 7 32.63 -9.83 5.01
CA GLU A 7 33.14 -10.83 5.97
C GLU A 7 32.03 -11.49 6.82
N ALA A 8 30.81 -10.94 6.82
CA ALA A 8 29.70 -11.43 7.65
C ALA A 8 28.80 -12.47 6.94
N PHE A 9 28.89 -12.59 5.62
CA PHE A 9 28.08 -13.53 4.85
C PHE A 9 28.72 -14.92 4.85
N CYS A 10 28.18 -15.82 5.68
CA CYS A 10 28.44 -17.25 5.59
C CYS A 10 27.38 -17.84 4.66
N GLY A 11 27.78 -18.35 3.48
CA GLY A 11 26.91 -18.67 2.34
C GLY A 11 25.83 -19.75 2.55
N ASP A 12 25.59 -20.20 3.78
CA ASP A 12 24.65 -21.26 4.12
C ASP A 12 23.23 -20.77 4.47
N THR A 13 23.04 -19.46 4.75
CA THR A 13 21.71 -18.91 5.13
C THR A 13 21.47 -17.51 4.58
N VAL A 14 20.33 -17.29 3.93
CA VAL A 14 19.83 -15.98 3.49
C VAL A 14 18.90 -15.39 4.55
N LYS A 15 19.29 -14.28 5.18
CA LYS A 15 18.49 -13.65 6.24
C LYS A 15 17.65 -12.48 5.77
N ASP A 16 18.15 -11.75 4.77
CA ASP A 16 17.53 -10.55 4.23
C ASP A 16 17.78 -10.39 2.73
N LEU A 17 17.31 -9.27 2.19
CA LEU A 17 17.45 -8.95 0.76
C LEU A 17 18.92 -8.77 0.35
N MET A 18 19.78 -8.21 1.20
CA MET A 18 21.19 -8.01 0.88
C MET A 18 21.89 -9.36 0.77
N ASP A 19 21.67 -10.25 1.73
CA ASP A 19 22.16 -11.63 1.69
C ASP A 19 21.70 -12.36 0.42
N ALA A 20 20.44 -12.17 0.02
CA ALA A 20 19.90 -12.78 -1.19
C ALA A 20 20.63 -12.29 -2.46
N LEU A 21 20.87 -10.98 -2.58
CA LEU A 21 21.57 -10.39 -3.72
C LEU A 21 23.05 -10.82 -3.76
N LEU A 22 23.70 -10.90 -2.60
CA LEU A 22 25.08 -11.41 -2.48
C LEU A 22 25.15 -12.88 -2.89
N GLN A 23 24.19 -13.71 -2.46
CA GLN A 23 24.12 -15.10 -2.87
C GLN A 23 23.98 -15.25 -4.38
N VAL A 24 23.11 -14.47 -5.02
CA VAL A 24 22.93 -14.49 -6.48
C VAL A 24 24.22 -14.11 -7.19
N ARG A 25 24.91 -13.04 -6.76
CA ARG A 25 26.21 -12.65 -7.32
C ARG A 25 27.22 -13.78 -7.23
N LEU A 26 27.41 -14.35 -6.05
CA LEU A 26 28.37 -15.44 -5.83
C LEU A 26 28.04 -16.67 -6.69
N SER A 27 26.75 -16.96 -6.89
CA SER A 27 26.33 -18.07 -7.75
C SER A 27 26.64 -17.81 -9.23
N ALA A 28 26.48 -16.57 -9.69
CA ALA A 28 26.82 -16.17 -11.05
C ALA A 28 28.33 -16.21 -11.30
N GLU A 29 29.14 -15.73 -10.35
CA GLU A 29 30.61 -15.75 -10.43
C GLU A 29 31.18 -17.18 -10.44
N ASN A 30 30.56 -18.10 -9.71
CA ASN A 30 30.96 -19.51 -9.64
C ASN A 30 30.40 -20.37 -10.79
N SER A 31 29.54 -19.83 -11.66
CA SER A 31 29.00 -20.55 -12.81
C SER A 31 30.06 -20.77 -13.90
N SER A 32 30.02 -21.93 -14.58
CA SER A 32 30.94 -22.27 -15.68
C SER A 32 30.19 -22.90 -16.85
N PRO A 33 30.05 -22.21 -18.00
CA PRO A 33 30.57 -20.87 -18.28
C PRO A 33 29.83 -19.77 -17.49
N PRO A 34 30.43 -18.58 -17.31
CA PRO A 34 29.75 -17.44 -16.70
C PRO A 34 28.48 -17.11 -17.48
N GLU A 35 27.35 -16.92 -16.80
CA GLU A 35 26.11 -16.51 -17.46
C GLU A 35 26.26 -15.11 -18.09
N PRO A 36 26.14 -14.97 -19.43
CA PRO A 36 26.30 -13.68 -20.09
C PRO A 36 25.19 -12.70 -19.67
N GLY A 37 25.57 -11.52 -19.18
CA GLY A 37 24.64 -10.41 -18.90
C GLY A 37 24.16 -10.28 -17.46
N LEU A 38 24.72 -11.07 -16.52
CA LEU A 38 24.39 -11.00 -15.08
C LEU A 38 25.57 -10.50 -14.22
N GLU A 39 26.30 -9.47 -14.67
CA GLU A 39 27.34 -8.83 -13.86
C GLU A 39 26.72 -7.92 -12.79
N LEU A 40 26.50 -8.47 -11.59
CA LEU A 40 25.97 -7.73 -10.45
C LEU A 40 27.09 -6.97 -9.70
N THR A 41 27.38 -5.74 -10.11
CA THR A 41 28.37 -4.88 -9.42
C THR A 41 27.88 -4.40 -8.04
N ASP A 42 28.78 -3.83 -7.23
CA ASP A 42 28.43 -3.25 -5.91
C ASP A 42 27.37 -2.16 -6.03
N ASP A 43 27.43 -1.34 -7.07
CA ASP A 43 26.42 -0.32 -7.32
C ASP A 43 25.04 -0.93 -7.56
N HIS A 44 24.93 -2.05 -8.30
CA HIS A 44 23.65 -2.72 -8.50
C HIS A 44 23.03 -3.21 -7.19
N LEU A 45 23.85 -3.77 -6.30
CA LEU A 45 23.40 -4.24 -4.99
C LEU A 45 22.95 -3.07 -4.11
N LEU A 46 23.80 -2.05 -3.97
CA LEU A 46 23.53 -0.89 -3.13
C LEU A 46 22.30 -0.12 -3.62
N MET A 47 22.17 0.10 -4.93
CA MET A 47 21.03 0.80 -5.50
C MET A 47 19.73 -0.02 -5.37
N THR A 48 19.78 -1.34 -5.54
CA THR A 48 18.57 -2.18 -5.40
C THR A 48 18.05 -2.16 -3.95
N VAL A 49 18.94 -2.28 -2.97
CA VAL A 49 18.55 -2.20 -1.55
C VAL A 49 18.10 -0.78 -1.19
N GLY A 50 18.80 0.23 -1.68
CA GLY A 50 18.43 1.64 -1.50
C GLY A 50 17.05 1.97 -2.06
N ASP A 51 16.73 1.51 -3.27
CA ASP A 51 15.42 1.68 -3.90
C ASP A 51 14.31 1.03 -3.07
N ILE A 52 14.50 -0.21 -2.61
CA ILE A 52 13.49 -0.93 -1.81
C ILE A 52 13.31 -0.26 -0.44
N PHE A 53 14.39 0.15 0.21
CA PHE A 53 14.34 0.83 1.51
C PHE A 53 13.62 2.19 1.40
N GLY A 54 14.03 3.03 0.44
CA GLY A 54 13.41 4.33 0.21
C GLY A 54 11.93 4.21 -0.17
N ALA A 55 11.60 3.29 -1.08
CA ALA A 55 10.22 3.03 -1.47
C ALA A 55 9.37 2.53 -0.29
N GLY A 56 9.87 1.58 0.51
CA GLY A 56 9.14 1.03 1.66
C GLY A 56 8.84 2.08 2.73
N VAL A 57 9.76 3.02 2.97
CA VAL A 57 9.57 4.08 3.97
C VAL A 57 8.59 5.13 3.48
N GLU A 58 8.90 5.80 2.37
CA GLU A 58 8.16 7.00 1.96
C GLU A 58 6.73 6.66 1.50
N THR A 59 6.54 5.57 0.75
CA THR A 59 5.25 5.24 0.16
C THR A 59 4.24 4.77 1.21
N THR A 60 4.58 3.75 2.02
CA THR A 60 3.66 3.23 3.05
C THR A 60 3.34 4.32 4.09
N THR A 61 4.35 5.06 4.56
CA THR A 61 4.14 6.13 5.55
C THR A 61 3.21 7.21 5.02
N THR A 62 3.32 7.58 3.74
CA THR A 62 2.44 8.57 3.10
C THR A 62 0.99 8.08 3.07
N VAL A 63 0.75 6.82 2.68
CA VAL A 63 -0.61 6.26 2.67
C VAL A 63 -1.18 6.17 4.08
N LEU A 64 -0.39 5.75 5.07
CA LEU A 64 -0.83 5.72 6.47
C LEU A 64 -1.22 7.12 6.98
N LYS A 65 -0.44 8.15 6.64
CA LYS A 65 -0.77 9.56 6.98
C LYS A 65 -2.10 9.98 6.35
N TRP A 66 -2.32 9.67 5.07
CA TRP A 66 -3.59 9.95 4.42
C TRP A 66 -4.75 9.17 5.06
N ALA A 67 -4.57 7.89 5.36
CA ALA A 67 -5.58 7.08 6.04
C ALA A 67 -5.96 7.68 7.40
N VAL A 68 -4.97 8.07 8.22
CA VAL A 68 -5.20 8.78 9.50
C VAL A 68 -5.98 10.08 9.26
N LEU A 69 -5.58 10.89 8.27
CA LEU A 69 -6.25 12.16 7.96
C LEU A 69 -7.72 11.94 7.58
N TYR A 70 -8.02 10.97 6.71
CA TYR A 70 -9.38 10.65 6.32
C TYR A 70 -10.18 10.06 7.50
N LEU A 71 -9.59 9.20 8.33
CA LEU A 71 -10.28 8.67 9.51
C LEU A 71 -10.62 9.75 10.55
N LEU A 72 -9.80 10.80 10.65
CA LEU A 72 -10.08 11.99 11.48
C LEU A 72 -11.20 12.85 10.89
N HIS A 73 -11.28 12.97 9.56
CA HIS A 73 -12.33 13.74 8.88
C HIS A 73 -13.68 12.99 8.82
N TYR A 74 -13.65 11.66 8.90
CA TYR A 74 -14.82 10.79 8.79
C TYR A 74 -14.90 9.83 10.00
N PRO A 75 -15.22 10.34 11.22
CA PRO A 75 -15.27 9.52 12.44
C PRO A 75 -16.26 8.36 12.36
N GLU A 76 -17.32 8.48 11.57
CA GLU A 76 -18.29 7.41 11.32
C GLU A 76 -17.71 6.24 10.53
N ILE A 77 -16.74 6.47 9.63
CA ILE A 77 -16.01 5.40 8.95
C ILE A 77 -15.11 4.68 9.95
N GLN A 78 -14.40 5.45 10.79
CA GLN A 78 -13.56 4.89 11.83
C GLN A 78 -14.37 4.00 12.79
N ARG A 79 -15.55 4.46 13.24
CA ARG A 79 -16.45 3.67 14.08
C ARG A 79 -16.92 2.38 13.39
N LYS A 80 -17.28 2.43 12.11
CA LYS A 80 -17.68 1.23 11.35
C LYS A 80 -16.57 0.20 11.24
N ILE A 81 -15.32 0.63 11.07
CA ILE A 81 -14.16 -0.29 11.10
C ILE A 81 -14.04 -0.93 12.49
N GLN A 82 -14.18 -0.15 13.56
CA GLN A 82 -14.12 -0.67 14.93
C GLN A 82 -15.24 -1.68 15.23
N GLU A 83 -16.48 -1.36 14.83
CA GLU A 83 -17.64 -2.28 14.95
C GLU A 83 -17.39 -3.60 14.18
N GLU A 84 -16.83 -3.54 12.97
CA GLU A 84 -16.43 -4.71 12.19
C GLU A 84 -15.37 -5.55 12.94
N MET A 85 -14.34 -4.89 13.46
CA MET A 85 -13.24 -5.54 14.16
C MET A 85 -13.68 -6.18 15.48
N ASP A 86 -14.53 -5.51 16.26
CA ASP A 86 -15.09 -6.02 17.51
C ASP A 86 -15.90 -7.30 17.28
N HIS A 87 -16.69 -7.33 16.20
CA HIS A 87 -17.48 -8.51 15.84
C HIS A 87 -16.63 -9.67 15.30
N LYS A 88 -15.60 -9.40 14.50
CA LYS A 88 -14.87 -10.44 13.76
C LYS A 88 -13.62 -10.95 14.47
N ILE A 89 -12.97 -10.10 15.27
CA ILE A 89 -11.72 -10.39 15.97
C ILE A 89 -11.90 -10.25 17.48
N GLY A 90 -12.57 -9.18 17.91
CA GLY A 90 -12.71 -8.81 19.33
C GLY A 90 -11.38 -8.35 19.95
N LEU A 91 -11.32 -8.36 21.27
CA LEU A 91 -10.19 -7.85 22.05
C LEU A 91 -9.28 -8.95 22.65
N VAL A 92 -9.65 -10.22 22.50
CA VAL A 92 -8.91 -11.36 23.10
C VAL A 92 -7.56 -11.59 22.41
N ARG A 93 -7.46 -11.28 21.12
CA ARG A 93 -6.24 -11.44 20.31
C ARG A 93 -6.01 -10.23 19.41
N HIS A 94 -4.80 -10.09 18.90
CA HIS A 94 -4.45 -9.05 17.93
C HIS A 94 -4.86 -9.44 16.49
N PRO A 95 -5.01 -8.46 15.58
CA PRO A 95 -5.25 -8.70 14.17
C PRO A 95 -4.03 -9.33 13.49
N HIS A 96 -4.28 -10.35 12.67
CA HIS A 96 -3.29 -11.05 11.87
C HIS A 96 -3.60 -10.86 10.38
N LEU A 97 -2.62 -11.09 9.50
CA LEU A 97 -2.86 -11.00 8.04
C LEU A 97 -3.93 -11.98 7.54
N SER A 98 -4.09 -13.11 8.22
CA SER A 98 -5.15 -14.09 7.94
C SER A 98 -6.56 -13.54 8.15
N ASP A 99 -6.71 -12.45 8.92
CA ASP A 99 -8.02 -11.82 9.17
C ASP A 99 -8.45 -10.89 8.04
N ARG A 100 -7.58 -10.61 7.07
CA ARG A 100 -7.87 -9.65 5.99
C ARG A 100 -9.17 -9.93 5.23
N PRO A 101 -9.53 -11.19 4.89
CA PRO A 101 -10.82 -11.48 4.25
C PRO A 101 -12.03 -11.26 5.17
N LEU A 102 -11.84 -11.17 6.49
CA LEU A 102 -12.90 -10.97 7.48
C LEU A 102 -13.20 -9.49 7.74
N LEU A 103 -12.32 -8.58 7.31
CA LEU A 103 -12.43 -7.13 7.51
C LEU A 103 -12.58 -6.38 6.17
N PRO A 104 -13.65 -6.66 5.39
CA PRO A 104 -13.87 -6.00 4.11
C PRO A 104 -14.01 -4.47 4.25
N TYR A 105 -14.59 -3.94 5.32
CA TYR A 105 -14.77 -2.49 5.46
C TYR A 105 -13.41 -1.78 5.68
N LEU A 106 -12.50 -2.37 6.46
CA LEU A 106 -11.12 -1.88 6.58
C LEU A 106 -10.38 -1.94 5.23
N GLU A 107 -10.45 -3.05 4.51
CA GLU A 107 -9.79 -3.21 3.21
C GLU A 107 -10.36 -2.24 2.16
N ALA A 108 -11.67 -1.96 2.22
CA ALA A 108 -12.35 -1.00 1.36
C ALA A 108 -11.88 0.42 1.66
N THR A 109 -11.70 0.74 2.94
CA THR A 109 -11.17 2.03 3.39
C THR A 109 -9.75 2.25 2.88
N ILE A 110 -8.86 1.23 2.99
CA ILE A 110 -7.50 1.29 2.42
C ILE A 110 -7.55 1.51 0.91
N SER A 111 -8.46 0.82 0.22
CA SER A 111 -8.63 0.97 -1.23
C SER A 111 -9.08 2.37 -1.62
N GLU A 112 -10.00 2.96 -0.87
CA GLU A 112 -10.47 4.32 -1.13
C GLU A 112 -9.38 5.37 -0.85
N VAL A 113 -8.55 5.19 0.18
CA VAL A 113 -7.39 6.06 0.42
C VAL A 113 -6.44 6.05 -0.77
N LEU A 114 -6.11 4.85 -1.28
CA LEU A 114 -5.23 4.67 -2.44
C LEU A 114 -5.81 5.23 -3.75
N ARG A 115 -7.14 5.26 -3.89
CA ARG A 115 -7.83 5.87 -5.03
C ARG A 115 -7.82 7.40 -4.94
N ILE A 116 -8.31 7.94 -3.82
CA ILE A 116 -8.56 9.39 -3.71
C ILE A 116 -7.25 10.17 -3.56
N ARG A 117 -6.21 9.58 -2.95
CA ARG A 117 -4.87 10.16 -2.84
C ARG A 117 -3.83 9.15 -3.31
N PRO A 118 -3.66 8.98 -4.63
CA PRO A 118 -2.67 8.06 -5.18
C PRO A 118 -1.27 8.52 -4.78
N VAL A 119 -0.44 7.58 -4.33
CA VAL A 119 0.95 7.86 -3.88
C VAL A 119 1.78 8.52 -4.97
N SER A 120 1.55 8.14 -6.23
CA SER A 120 2.19 8.74 -7.40
C SER A 120 1.13 9.17 -8.40
N PRO A 121 0.63 10.43 -8.33
CA PRO A 121 -0.47 10.89 -9.18
C PRO A 121 -0.11 10.97 -10.67
N LEU A 122 1.18 11.00 -11.02
CA LEU A 122 1.68 11.00 -12.41
C LEU A 122 2.47 9.73 -12.79
N LEU A 123 2.49 8.73 -11.90
CA LEU A 123 3.39 7.57 -11.97
C LEU A 123 4.86 7.96 -12.22
N ILE A 124 5.71 6.96 -12.45
CA ILE A 124 7.07 7.17 -12.97
C ILE A 124 6.97 7.24 -14.50
N PRO A 125 7.61 8.22 -15.18
CA PRO A 125 7.54 8.34 -16.63
C PRO A 125 8.01 7.07 -17.35
N HIS A 126 7.25 6.64 -18.36
CA HIS A 126 7.64 5.59 -19.28
C HIS A 126 8.34 6.19 -20.50
N VAL A 127 9.22 5.42 -21.16
CA VAL A 127 9.87 5.84 -22.42
C VAL A 127 9.58 4.81 -23.50
N SER A 128 9.13 5.26 -24.67
CA SER A 128 8.92 4.36 -25.81
C SER A 128 10.26 3.88 -26.37
N LEU A 129 10.50 2.57 -26.37
CA LEU A 129 11.77 1.99 -26.86
C LEU A 129 11.79 1.79 -28.39
N ALA A 130 10.62 1.90 -29.03
CA ALA A 130 10.42 1.83 -30.47
C ALA A 130 9.29 2.78 -30.89
N ASP A 131 9.15 3.06 -32.19
CA ASP A 131 7.96 3.75 -32.70
C ASP A 131 6.73 2.87 -32.44
N THR A 132 5.67 3.46 -31.90
CA THR A 132 4.44 2.75 -31.51
C THR A 132 3.23 3.67 -31.59
N SER A 133 2.10 3.26 -31.05
CA SER A 133 0.87 4.06 -30.97
C SER A 133 0.11 3.83 -29.67
N ILE A 134 -0.62 4.86 -29.22
CA ILE A 134 -1.59 4.78 -28.14
C ILE A 134 -2.93 5.29 -28.68
N GLY A 135 -3.90 4.39 -28.86
CA GLY A 135 -5.11 4.69 -29.61
C GLY A 135 -4.77 5.14 -31.04
N GLU A 136 -5.35 6.26 -31.46
CA GLU A 136 -5.13 6.85 -32.79
C GLU A 136 -3.84 7.68 -32.91
N TYR A 137 -3.06 7.82 -31.82
CA TYR A 137 -1.87 8.68 -31.79
C TYR A 137 -0.58 7.88 -31.99
N SER A 138 0.25 8.33 -32.92
CA SER A 138 1.60 7.78 -33.10
C SER A 138 2.56 8.35 -32.03
N ILE A 139 3.34 7.45 -31.42
CA ILE A 139 4.30 7.75 -30.37
C ILE A 139 5.70 7.38 -30.88
N PRO A 140 6.58 8.35 -31.14
CA PRO A 140 7.91 8.06 -31.65
C PRO A 140 8.80 7.43 -30.57
N LYS A 141 9.79 6.65 -31.00
CA LYS A 141 10.87 6.13 -30.16
C LYS A 141 11.53 7.28 -29.38
N GLY A 142 11.74 7.05 -28.09
CA GLY A 142 12.33 8.02 -27.16
C GLY A 142 11.32 8.98 -26.53
N ALA A 143 10.05 8.97 -26.95
CA ALA A 143 9.01 9.79 -26.32
C ALA A 143 8.79 9.37 -24.86
N ARG A 144 8.66 10.36 -23.97
CA ARG A 144 8.25 10.16 -22.57
C ARG A 144 6.74 10.16 -22.47
N VAL A 145 6.18 9.09 -21.91
CA VAL A 145 4.75 8.93 -21.67
C VAL A 145 4.51 9.02 -20.16
N ILE A 146 3.71 10.01 -19.75
CA ILE A 146 3.34 10.25 -18.35
C ILE A 146 1.87 9.88 -18.20
N ILE A 147 1.57 8.96 -17.29
CA ILE A 147 0.20 8.54 -17.01
C ILE A 147 -0.32 9.42 -15.87
N ASN A 148 -1.33 10.23 -16.16
CA ASN A 148 -2.03 10.99 -15.14
C ASN A 148 -2.98 10.08 -14.35
N LEU A 149 -2.43 9.36 -13.36
CA LEU A 149 -3.21 8.47 -12.50
C LEU A 149 -4.26 9.24 -11.70
N TRP A 150 -3.97 10.48 -11.31
CA TRP A 150 -4.96 11.35 -10.67
C TRP A 150 -6.22 11.51 -11.51
N SER A 151 -6.09 11.85 -12.80
CA SER A 151 -7.26 12.00 -13.67
C SER A 151 -8.01 10.68 -13.86
N VAL A 152 -7.30 9.55 -13.92
CA VAL A 152 -7.93 8.23 -14.03
C VAL A 152 -8.72 7.87 -12.77
N HIS A 153 -8.24 8.24 -11.59
CA HIS A 153 -8.91 7.99 -10.31
C HIS A 153 -10.01 9.00 -9.98
N HIS A 154 -10.08 10.12 -10.72
CA HIS A 154 -11.05 11.20 -10.50
C HIS A 154 -11.91 11.52 -11.74
N ASP A 155 -11.92 10.65 -12.75
CA ASP A 155 -12.83 10.80 -13.90
C ASP A 155 -14.27 10.55 -13.44
N GLU A 156 -15.11 11.59 -13.49
CA GLU A 156 -16.53 11.55 -13.12
C GLU A 156 -17.35 10.56 -13.95
N LYS A 157 -16.85 10.12 -15.11
CA LYS A 157 -17.49 9.08 -15.93
C LYS A 157 -17.28 7.67 -15.36
N GLU A 158 -16.20 7.48 -14.62
CA GLU A 158 -15.77 6.19 -14.07
C GLU A 158 -16.02 6.10 -12.55
N TRP A 159 -16.04 7.25 -11.88
CA TRP A 159 -16.17 7.37 -10.44
C TRP A 159 -17.29 8.35 -10.08
N ASP A 160 -18.38 7.85 -9.49
CA ASP A 160 -19.45 8.71 -8.97
C ASP A 160 -18.90 9.62 -7.85
N LYS A 161 -19.04 10.95 -7.93
CA LYS A 161 -18.53 11.89 -6.92
C LYS A 161 -17.05 11.61 -6.51
N PRO A 162 -16.09 11.74 -7.43
CA PRO A 162 -14.72 11.25 -7.24
C PRO A 162 -13.96 11.91 -6.07
N GLU A 163 -14.39 13.09 -5.63
CA GLU A 163 -13.78 13.81 -4.50
C GLU A 163 -14.34 13.38 -3.12
N GLU A 164 -15.46 12.63 -3.10
CA GLU A 164 -16.06 12.11 -1.86
C GLU A 164 -15.33 10.83 -1.41
N PHE A 165 -14.83 10.84 -0.17
CA PHE A 165 -14.21 9.67 0.45
C PHE A 165 -15.28 8.66 0.87
N ASN A 166 -15.45 7.61 0.07
CA ASN A 166 -16.48 6.61 0.29
C ASN A 166 -15.93 5.18 0.15
N PRO A 167 -15.55 4.52 1.26
CA PRO A 167 -15.15 3.10 1.26
C PRO A 167 -16.19 2.17 0.63
N GLY A 168 -17.47 2.52 0.71
CA GLY A 168 -18.58 1.73 0.15
C GLY A 168 -18.44 1.44 -1.35
N ARG A 169 -17.66 2.24 -2.10
CA ARG A 169 -17.34 1.99 -3.51
C ARG A 169 -16.71 0.63 -3.75
N PHE A 170 -15.91 0.15 -2.80
CA PHE A 170 -15.16 -1.09 -2.94
C PHE A 170 -15.89 -2.30 -2.37
N LEU A 171 -17.10 -2.13 -1.86
CA LEU A 171 -17.88 -3.19 -1.22
C LEU A 171 -18.97 -3.72 -2.15
N ASP A 172 -19.20 -5.03 -2.14
CA ASP A 172 -20.38 -5.62 -2.78
C ASP A 172 -21.69 -5.10 -2.14
N GLU A 173 -22.84 -5.39 -2.77
CA GLU A 173 -24.16 -4.93 -2.30
C GLU A 173 -24.48 -5.31 -0.85
N ARG A 174 -23.83 -6.36 -0.32
CA ARG A 174 -24.04 -6.87 1.04
C ARG A 174 -23.00 -6.34 2.03
N GLY A 175 -21.99 -5.59 1.58
CA GLY A 175 -20.89 -5.12 2.42
C GLY A 175 -19.94 -6.23 2.88
N GLN A 176 -19.95 -7.41 2.24
CA GLN A 176 -19.25 -8.61 2.72
C GLN A 176 -17.93 -8.87 1.99
N HIS A 177 -17.80 -8.42 0.75
CA HIS A 177 -16.61 -8.66 -0.06
C HIS A 177 -16.12 -7.40 -0.75
N ILE A 178 -14.80 -7.39 -1.00
CA ILE A 178 -14.16 -6.36 -1.80
C ILE A 178 -14.34 -6.67 -3.28
N HIS A 179 -14.67 -5.64 -4.05
CA HIS A 179 -14.63 -5.69 -5.50
C HIS A 179 -13.93 -4.45 -6.06
N SER A 180 -13.60 -4.48 -7.36
CA SER A 180 -13.10 -3.30 -8.07
C SER A 180 -14.28 -2.61 -8.76
N PRO A 181 -14.68 -1.40 -8.35
CA PRO A 181 -15.86 -0.73 -8.92
C PRO A 181 -15.65 -0.23 -10.35
N SER A 182 -14.41 0.03 -10.75
CA SER A 182 -14.06 0.50 -12.08
C SER A 182 -12.75 -0.15 -12.56
N PRO A 183 -12.60 -0.43 -13.87
CA PRO A 183 -11.30 -0.83 -14.45
C PRO A 183 -10.24 0.29 -14.34
N SER A 184 -10.66 1.52 -14.06
CA SER A 184 -9.78 2.68 -13.85
C SER A 184 -9.06 2.65 -12.50
N TYR A 185 -9.26 1.62 -11.67
CA TYR A 185 -8.58 1.51 -10.37
C TYR A 185 -7.17 0.90 -10.48
N LEU A 186 -6.16 1.75 -10.67
CA LEU A 186 -4.74 1.36 -10.84
C LEU A 186 -3.77 1.90 -9.75
N PRO A 187 -4.02 1.70 -8.44
CA PRO A 187 -3.24 2.32 -7.36
C PRO A 187 -1.77 1.90 -7.31
N PHE A 188 -1.41 0.77 -7.93
CA PHE A 188 -0.06 0.23 -7.98
C PHE A 188 0.50 0.17 -9.42
N GLY A 189 -0.13 0.87 -10.36
CA GLY A 189 0.12 0.71 -11.79
C GLY A 189 -0.29 -0.68 -12.31
N ALA A 190 0.20 -1.03 -13.50
CA ALA A 190 -0.08 -2.30 -14.15
C ALA A 190 1.03 -2.69 -15.15
N GLY A 191 0.94 -3.93 -15.67
CA GLY A 191 1.84 -4.44 -16.69
C GLY A 191 3.26 -4.67 -16.17
N ILE A 192 4.26 -4.56 -17.07
CA ILE A 192 5.66 -4.92 -16.80
C ILE A 192 6.35 -4.05 -15.74
N ARG A 193 5.78 -2.87 -15.42
CA ARG A 193 6.29 -1.95 -14.38
C ARG A 193 5.33 -1.81 -13.20
N VAL A 194 4.48 -2.82 -12.97
CA VAL A 194 3.64 -2.86 -11.77
C VAL A 194 4.50 -2.77 -10.51
N CYS A 195 4.01 -2.07 -9.49
CA CYS A 195 4.73 -1.86 -8.24
C CYS A 195 5.20 -3.19 -7.63
N LEU A 196 6.52 -3.33 -7.46
CA LEU A 196 7.15 -4.50 -6.84
C LEU A 196 6.68 -4.70 -5.38
N GLY A 197 6.51 -3.60 -4.65
CA GLY A 197 6.10 -3.59 -3.25
C GLY A 197 4.59 -3.77 -3.01
N LYS A 198 3.77 -4.01 -4.05
CA LYS A 198 2.30 -4.07 -3.94
C LYS A 198 1.82 -5.00 -2.82
N VAL A 199 2.41 -6.17 -2.71
CA VAL A 199 2.01 -7.18 -1.70
C VAL A 199 2.42 -6.71 -0.30
N LEU A 200 3.66 -6.26 -0.13
CA LEU A 200 4.20 -5.78 1.14
C LEU A 200 3.43 -4.55 1.65
N ALA A 201 3.22 -3.54 0.81
CA ALA A 201 2.45 -2.35 1.17
C ALA A 201 1.03 -2.71 1.64
N LYS A 202 0.35 -3.63 0.96
CA LYS A 202 -0.98 -4.11 1.37
C LYS A 202 -0.96 -4.79 2.74
N MET A 203 0.09 -5.55 3.06
CA MET A 203 0.25 -6.19 4.37
C MET A 203 0.49 -5.16 5.47
N GLU A 204 1.40 -4.23 5.24
CA GLU A 204 1.73 -3.16 6.20
C GLU A 204 0.52 -2.28 6.48
N LEU A 205 -0.13 -1.75 5.44
CA LEU A 205 -1.30 -0.87 5.58
C LEU A 205 -2.43 -1.54 6.36
N PHE A 206 -2.71 -2.80 6.03
CA PHE A 206 -3.75 -3.57 6.72
C PHE A 206 -3.40 -3.76 8.19
N LEU A 207 -2.20 -4.28 8.50
CA LEU A 207 -1.82 -4.57 9.88
C LEU A 207 -1.72 -3.31 10.73
N PHE A 208 -1.08 -2.25 10.23
CA PHE A 208 -0.92 -1.01 11.00
C PHE A 208 -2.28 -0.40 11.35
N LEU A 209 -3.18 -0.26 10.37
CA LEU A 209 -4.50 0.32 10.63
C LEU A 209 -5.34 -0.60 11.51
N ALA A 210 -5.34 -1.91 11.28
CA ALA A 210 -6.05 -2.86 12.13
C ALA A 210 -5.56 -2.78 13.58
N TRP A 211 -4.25 -2.79 13.82
CA TRP A 211 -3.69 -2.75 15.17
C TRP A 211 -4.00 -1.44 15.89
N VAL A 212 -3.92 -0.31 15.20
CA VAL A 212 -4.25 1.00 15.77
C VAL A 212 -5.74 1.06 16.09
N LEU A 213 -6.60 0.76 15.11
CA LEU A 213 -8.04 0.92 15.26
C LEU A 213 -8.68 -0.10 16.20
N GLN A 214 -8.04 -1.26 16.45
CA GLN A 214 -8.51 -2.21 17.47
C GLN A 214 -8.57 -1.59 18.87
N ARG A 215 -7.62 -0.69 19.18
CA ARG A 215 -7.40 -0.21 20.56
C ARG A 215 -7.57 1.28 20.74
N PHE A 216 -7.48 2.02 19.65
CA PHE A 216 -7.47 3.47 19.68
C PHE A 216 -8.52 4.02 18.73
N THR A 217 -9.21 5.06 19.19
CA THR A 217 -9.96 5.97 18.34
C THR A 217 -9.11 7.22 18.17
N LEU A 218 -8.78 7.53 16.92
CA LEU A 218 -8.06 8.71 16.50
C LEU A 218 -8.99 9.91 16.58
N ASP A 219 -8.52 10.98 17.23
CA ASP A 219 -9.26 12.23 17.39
C ASP A 219 -8.34 13.45 17.16
N THR A 220 -8.94 14.59 16.83
CA THR A 220 -8.25 15.86 16.65
C THR A 220 -7.85 16.45 18.00
N ALA A 221 -6.66 17.07 18.05
CA ALA A 221 -6.20 17.73 19.26
C ALA A 221 -7.16 18.87 19.66
N GLY A 222 -7.78 18.76 20.84
CA GLY A 222 -8.75 19.74 21.35
C GLY A 222 -10.21 19.29 21.33
N ALA A 223 -10.52 18.13 20.74
CA ALA A 223 -11.81 17.49 20.95
C ALA A 223 -11.93 17.06 22.42
N LYS A 224 -13.01 17.47 23.10
CA LYS A 224 -13.30 16.98 24.45
C LYS A 224 -13.64 15.50 24.32
N PRO A 225 -13.03 14.60 25.13
CA PRO A 225 -13.36 13.18 25.06
C PRO A 225 -14.88 13.01 25.28
N HIS A 226 -15.54 12.34 24.35
CA HIS A 226 -16.89 11.83 24.60
C HIS A 226 -16.77 10.80 25.73
N CYS A 227 -17.14 11.21 26.94
CA CYS A 227 -17.10 10.37 28.12
C CYS A 227 -18.17 9.28 27.98
N CYS A 228 -17.78 8.10 27.52
CA CYS A 228 -18.64 6.94 27.27
C CYS A 228 -19.25 6.32 28.57
N CYS A 229 -19.09 6.95 29.74
CA CYS A 229 -19.42 6.35 31.04
C CYS A 229 -20.50 7.08 31.86
N THR A 230 -21.30 7.98 31.30
CA THR A 230 -22.24 8.77 32.14
C THR A 230 -23.72 8.36 32.12
N GLU A 231 -24.17 7.43 31.26
CA GLU A 231 -25.60 7.06 31.23
C GLU A 231 -25.99 5.91 32.17
N SER A 232 -25.05 5.07 32.64
CA SER A 232 -25.40 3.92 33.49
C SER A 232 -25.50 4.22 35.00
N LEU A 233 -25.24 5.46 35.44
CA LEU A 233 -25.22 5.83 36.86
C LEU A 233 -26.34 6.79 37.29
N MET A 234 -27.20 7.25 36.37
CA MET A 234 -28.35 8.11 36.71
C MET A 234 -29.70 7.38 36.78
N ALA A 235 -29.76 6.09 36.43
CA ALA A 235 -31.01 5.32 36.43
C ALA A 235 -31.34 4.63 37.78
N SER A 236 -30.61 4.90 38.88
CA SER A 236 -30.86 4.26 40.19
C SER A 236 -31.24 5.20 41.33
N LYS A 237 -31.55 6.47 41.03
CA LYS A 237 -32.15 7.39 42.01
C LYS A 237 -33.22 8.25 41.35
N GLY A 238 -34.46 7.78 41.44
CA GLY A 238 -35.68 8.49 41.05
C GLY A 238 -36.88 7.64 41.42
#